data_AF-A0A8T4ZS53-F1
#
_entry.id   AF-A0A8T4ZS53-F1
#
_cell.length_a   1.000
_cell.length_b   1.000
_cell.length_c   1.000
_cell.angle_alpha   90.00
_cell.angle_beta   90.00
_cell.angle_gamma   90.00
#
_symmetry.space_group_name_H-M   'P 1'
#
loop_
_entity.id
_entity.type
_entity.pdbx_description
1 polymer ?
#
loop_
_entity_poly.entity_id
_entity_poly.type
_entity_poly.pdbx_seq_one_letter_code
_entity_poly.pdbx_strand_id
1 'polypeptide(L)'
;MLNVNPILNGIINQPHNEIDFRRNIDEKKIFIANLSKGKIGEDVCMLLGSLILSSFYLASLSRQDIPEEKRESFFLFVDEFHNFVPENFSLILSEARKYGLCLTLAHQYLGQLDEKLRKAIFGNVGTIFTLLLADTEF
;
A
#
# COMPACT_ATOMS: atom_id res chain seq x y z
N MET A 1 -17.53 -16.53 -7.33
CA MET A 1 -17.70 -15.07 -7.14
C MET A 1 -16.51 -14.23 -7.65
N LEU A 2 -15.30 -14.78 -7.83
CA LEU A 2 -14.16 -14.04 -8.43
C LEU A 2 -14.19 -13.88 -9.98
N ASN A 3 -15.04 -14.64 -10.69
CA ASN A 3 -15.04 -14.74 -12.16
C ASN A 3 -15.89 -13.69 -12.93
N VAL A 4 -16.45 -12.67 -12.26
CA VAL A 4 -17.41 -11.76 -12.93
C VAL A 4 -16.73 -10.51 -13.51
N ASN A 5 -15.60 -10.08 -12.94
CA ASN A 5 -14.91 -8.88 -13.41
C ASN A 5 -13.81 -9.22 -14.44
N PRO A 6 -13.94 -8.81 -15.72
CA PRO A 6 -13.00 -9.17 -16.78
C PRO A 6 -11.58 -8.61 -16.54
N ILE A 7 -11.46 -7.47 -15.84
CA ILE A 7 -10.16 -6.87 -15.51
C ILE A 7 -9.44 -7.72 -14.47
N LEU A 8 -10.13 -8.08 -13.39
CA LEU A 8 -9.57 -8.95 -12.35
C LEU A 8 -9.18 -10.32 -12.92
N ASN A 9 -10.06 -10.90 -13.74
CA ASN A 9 -9.79 -12.16 -14.44
C ASN A 9 -8.58 -12.04 -15.36
N GLY A 10 -8.47 -10.92 -16.09
CA GLY A 10 -7.32 -10.62 -16.95
C GLY A 10 -6.02 -10.47 -16.17
N ILE A 11 -6.02 -9.97 -14.93
CA ILE A 11 -4.79 -9.83 -14.13
C ILE A 11 -4.40 -11.17 -13.49
N ILE A 12 -5.36 -11.87 -12.89
CA ILE A 12 -5.09 -13.09 -12.10
C ILE A 12 -4.77 -14.29 -12.99
N ASN A 13 -5.44 -14.44 -14.14
CA ASN A 13 -5.28 -15.61 -15.00
C ASN A 13 -4.17 -15.46 -16.04
N GLN A 14 -3.18 -14.61 -15.79
CA GLN A 14 -2.00 -14.54 -16.65
C GLN A 14 -1.17 -15.82 -16.49
N PRO A 15 -0.71 -16.44 -17.60
CA PRO A 15 0.07 -17.68 -17.54
C PRO A 15 1.43 -17.48 -16.86
N HIS A 16 1.93 -16.25 -16.85
CA HIS A 16 3.16 -15.86 -16.19
C HIS A 16 2.93 -14.58 -15.39
N ASN A 17 3.47 -14.52 -14.18
CA ASN A 17 3.50 -13.28 -13.41
C ASN A 17 4.69 -12.43 -13.89
N GLU A 18 4.43 -11.35 -14.62
CA GLU A 18 5.46 -10.40 -15.03
C GLU A 18 5.84 -9.40 -13.93
N ILE A 19 5.06 -9.35 -12.83
CA ILE A 19 5.28 -8.43 -11.72
C ILE A 19 6.14 -9.10 -10.66
N ASP A 20 7.43 -8.78 -10.69
CA ASP A 20 8.37 -9.12 -9.64
C ASP A 20 8.56 -7.93 -8.69
N PHE A 21 7.85 -7.97 -7.56
CA PHE A 21 7.90 -6.93 -6.53
C PHE A 21 9.27 -6.81 -5.88
N ARG A 22 10.01 -7.91 -5.72
CA ARG A 22 11.33 -7.89 -5.11
C ARG A 22 12.32 -7.20 -6.05
N ARG A 23 12.30 -7.59 -7.32
CA ARG A 23 13.09 -6.94 -8.36
C ARG A 23 12.73 -5.45 -8.52
N ASN A 24 11.45 -5.09 -8.43
CA ASN A 24 11.03 -3.69 -8.48
C ASN A 24 11.65 -2.86 -7.36
N ILE A 25 11.74 -3.42 -6.15
CA ILE A 25 12.39 -2.79 -5.00
C ILE A 25 13.90 -2.68 -5.22
N ASP A 26 14.57 -3.81 -5.51
CA ASP A 26 16.03 -3.88 -5.58
C ASP A 26 16.61 -3.07 -6.75
N GLU A 27 15.95 -3.08 -7.91
CA GLU A 27 16.35 -2.31 -9.10
C GLU A 27 15.80 -0.87 -9.09
N LYS A 28 15.14 -0.44 -8.00
CA LYS A 28 14.57 0.92 -7.84
C LYS A 28 13.66 1.33 -9.01
N LYS A 29 12.81 0.40 -9.46
CA LYS A 29 11.88 0.66 -10.56
C LYS A 29 10.74 1.58 -10.14
N ILE A 30 10.17 2.24 -11.14
CA ILE A 30 8.91 2.97 -10.98
C ILE A 30 7.77 1.99 -11.21
N PHE A 31 6.91 1.85 -10.21
CA PHE A 31 5.68 1.06 -10.29
C PHE A 31 4.48 1.99 -10.17
N ILE A 32 3.54 1.91 -11.12
CA ILE A 32 2.32 2.72 -11.14
C ILE A 32 1.14 1.77 -11.25
N ALA A 33 0.24 1.80 -10.26
CA ALA A 33 -1.02 1.08 -10.31
C ALA A 33 -2.18 2.08 -10.37
N ASN A 34 -2.90 2.10 -11.49
CA ASN A 34 -4.13 2.88 -11.61
C ASN A 34 -5.31 2.06 -11.10
N LEU A 35 -5.70 2.31 -9.86
CA LEU A 35 -6.82 1.65 -9.19
C LEU A 35 -8.08 2.52 -9.16
N SER A 36 -8.38 3.25 -10.23
CA SER A 36 -9.57 4.12 -10.29
C SER A 36 -10.85 3.33 -10.04
N LYS A 37 -11.48 3.51 -8.86
CA LYS A 37 -12.73 2.86 -8.45
C LYS A 37 -13.82 2.93 -9.52
N GLY A 38 -13.97 4.09 -10.17
CA GLY A 38 -14.98 4.30 -11.22
C GLY A 38 -14.73 3.49 -12.50
N LYS A 39 -13.49 3.04 -12.76
CA LYS A 39 -13.16 2.22 -13.93
C LYS A 39 -13.20 0.72 -13.66
N ILE A 40 -12.69 0.29 -12.50
CA ILE A 40 -12.47 -1.13 -12.21
C ILE A 40 -13.50 -1.72 -11.22
N GLY A 41 -14.30 -0.88 -10.58
CA GLY A 41 -15.23 -1.24 -9.52
C GLY A 41 -14.58 -1.19 -8.14
N GLU A 42 -15.38 -0.96 -7.10
CA GLU A 42 -14.91 -0.79 -5.72
C GLU A 42 -14.26 -2.06 -5.17
N ASP A 43 -14.94 -3.20 -5.22
CA ASP A 43 -14.41 -4.47 -4.69
C ASP A 43 -13.07 -4.87 -5.33
N VAL A 44 -12.95 -4.68 -6.64
CA VAL A 44 -11.73 -5.00 -7.39
C VAL A 44 -10.62 -4.01 -7.07
N CYS A 45 -10.94 -2.72 -6.93
CA CYS A 45 -10.00 -1.71 -6.47
C CYS A 45 -9.44 -2.07 -5.09
N MET A 46 -10.30 -2.39 -4.12
CA MET A 46 -9.90 -2.77 -2.76
C MET A 46 -9.04 -4.04 -2.75
N LEU A 47 -9.46 -5.07 -3.48
CA LEU A 47 -8.73 -6.33 -3.60
C LEU A 47 -7.34 -6.13 -4.23
N LEU A 48 -7.26 -5.46 -5.38
CA LEU A 48 -5.97 -5.25 -6.06
C LEU A 48 -5.05 -4.36 -5.24
N GLY A 49 -5.56 -3.29 -4.62
CA GLY A 49 -4.75 -2.42 -3.78
C GLY A 49 -4.18 -3.14 -2.57
N SER A 50 -5.00 -3.93 -1.86
CA SER A 50 -4.53 -4.73 -0.72
C SER A 50 -3.51 -5.80 -1.13
N LEU A 51 -3.71 -6.46 -2.28
CA LEU A 51 -2.76 -7.44 -2.82
C LEU A 51 -1.42 -6.80 -3.20
N ILE A 52 -1.44 -5.65 -3.88
CA ILE A 52 -0.24 -4.92 -4.29
C ILE A 52 0.55 -4.48 -3.05
N LEU A 53 -0.13 -3.84 -2.08
CA LEU A 53 0.48 -3.39 -0.83
C LEU A 53 1.10 -4.55 -0.06
N SER A 54 0.37 -5.66 0.09
CA SER A 54 0.86 -6.88 0.75
C SER A 54 2.05 -7.48 0.01
N SER A 55 2.03 -7.46 -1.32
CA SER A 55 3.11 -8.00 -2.15
C SER A 55 4.40 -7.18 -2.01
N PHE A 56 4.31 -5.84 -2.00
CA PHE A 56 5.46 -4.99 -1.68
C PHE A 56 5.97 -5.20 -0.26
N TYR A 57 5.06 -5.38 0.71
CA TYR A 57 5.45 -5.69 2.09
C TYR A 57 6.21 -7.02 2.17
N LEU A 58 5.67 -8.10 1.61
CA LEU A 58 6.33 -9.42 1.59
C LEU A 58 7.66 -9.40 0.82
N ALA A 59 7.72 -8.66 -0.29
CA ALA A 59 8.97 -8.46 -1.03
C ALA A 59 9.99 -7.66 -0.22
N SER A 60 9.55 -6.74 0.64
CA SER A 60 10.45 -6.06 1.57
C SER A 60 10.97 -7.01 2.66
N LEU A 61 10.10 -7.85 3.25
CA LEU A 61 10.49 -8.84 4.26
C LEU A 61 11.52 -9.84 3.71
N SER A 62 11.41 -10.20 2.43
CA SER A 62 12.37 -11.10 1.81
C SER A 62 13.78 -10.51 1.78
N ARG A 63 13.97 -9.18 1.97
CA ARG A 63 15.29 -8.49 2.02
C ARG A 63 16.09 -8.78 3.29
N GLN A 64 15.63 -9.73 4.12
CA GLN A 64 16.38 -10.25 5.25
C GLN A 64 17.78 -10.80 4.86
N ASP A 65 17.95 -11.20 3.59
CA ASP A 65 19.22 -11.67 3.02
C ASP A 65 20.24 -10.54 2.76
N ILE A 66 19.78 -9.29 2.73
CA ILE A 66 20.61 -8.09 2.56
C ILE A 66 20.92 -7.51 3.95
N PRO A 67 22.19 -7.19 4.29
CA PRO A 67 22.53 -6.46 5.52
C PRO A 67 21.79 -5.12 5.62
N GLU A 68 21.35 -4.74 6.82
CA GLU A 68 20.49 -3.56 7.04
C GLU A 68 21.10 -2.27 6.47
N GLU A 69 22.42 -2.10 6.62
CA GLU A 69 23.17 -0.95 6.12
C GLU A 69 23.25 -0.87 4.58
N LYS A 70 22.93 -1.96 3.87
CA LYS A 70 22.87 -2.03 2.40
C LYS A 70 21.45 -2.02 1.87
N ARG A 71 20.43 -2.03 2.74
CA ARG A 71 19.03 -2.00 2.33
C ARG A 71 18.67 -0.59 1.88
N GLU A 72 18.56 -0.42 0.58
CA GLU A 72 18.09 0.82 -0.02
C GLU A 72 16.60 1.05 0.27
N SER A 73 16.24 2.30 0.55
CA SER A 73 14.84 2.68 0.77
C SER A 73 14.03 2.61 -0.53
N PHE A 74 12.86 1.97 -0.45
CA PHE A 74 11.85 1.97 -1.51
C PHE A 74 10.61 2.69 -0.99
N PHE A 75 10.12 3.67 -1.75
CA PHE A 75 9.01 4.53 -1.35
C PHE A 75 7.73 4.10 -2.05
N LEU A 76 6.70 3.79 -1.28
CA LEU A 76 5.37 3.45 -1.77
C LEU A 76 4.39 4.53 -1.32
N PHE A 77 3.82 5.21 -2.30
CA PHE A 77 2.80 6.23 -2.11
C PHE A 77 1.43 5.59 -2.35
N VAL A 78 0.57 5.64 -1.34
CA VAL A 78 -0.76 5.04 -1.37
C VAL A 78 -1.78 6.13 -1.12
N ASP A 79 -2.42 6.56 -2.20
CA ASP A 79 -3.56 7.47 -2.14
C ASP A 79 -4.83 6.72 -1.69
N GLU A 80 -5.72 7.42 -1.01
CA GLU A 80 -6.95 6.87 -0.44
C GLU A 80 -6.76 5.53 0.29
N PHE A 81 -5.68 5.44 1.07
CA PHE A 81 -5.15 4.15 1.55
C PHE A 81 -6.15 3.35 2.39
N HIS A 82 -7.12 4.00 3.02
CA HIS A 82 -8.16 3.38 3.85
C HIS A 82 -8.96 2.31 3.09
N ASN A 83 -8.98 2.38 1.75
CA ASN A 83 -9.62 1.38 0.89
C ASN A 83 -8.81 0.07 0.76
N PHE A 84 -7.52 0.09 1.09
CA PHE A 84 -6.57 -0.98 0.80
C PHE A 84 -5.99 -1.63 2.07
N VAL A 85 -6.46 -1.20 3.24
CA VAL A 85 -5.90 -1.59 4.55
C VAL A 85 -6.17 -3.07 4.84
N PRO A 86 -5.14 -3.92 4.91
CA PRO A 86 -5.29 -5.28 5.39
C PRO A 86 -5.53 -5.29 6.91
N GLU A 87 -6.12 -6.36 7.44
CA GLU A 87 -6.41 -6.48 8.89
C GLU A 87 -5.17 -6.29 9.79
N ASN A 88 -3.99 -6.64 9.29
CA ASN A 88 -2.70 -6.57 9.97
C ASN A 88 -1.85 -5.35 9.56
N PHE A 89 -2.47 -4.28 9.05
CA PHE A 89 -1.73 -3.11 8.57
C PHE A 89 -0.81 -2.45 9.61
N SER A 90 -1.15 -2.53 10.89
CA SER A 90 -0.28 -2.06 11.98
C SER A 90 1.10 -2.73 11.98
N LEU A 91 1.15 -4.02 11.62
CA LEU A 91 2.38 -4.79 11.50
C LEU A 91 3.20 -4.31 10.29
N ILE A 92 2.52 -4.07 9.17
CA ILE A 92 3.16 -3.51 7.97
C ILE A 92 3.84 -2.19 8.32
N LEU A 93 3.14 -1.28 9.00
CA LEU A 93 3.69 0.01 9.42
C LEU A 93 4.90 -0.11 10.37
N SER A 94 4.83 -1.03 11.34
CA SER A 94 5.88 -1.16 12.36
C SER A 94 7.13 -1.90 11.87
N GLU A 95 7.00 -2.80 10.89
CA GLU A 95 8.10 -3.64 10.41
C GLU A 95 8.71 -3.14 9.09
N ALA A 96 7.94 -2.52 8.21
CA ALA A 96 8.40 -2.10 6.86
C ALA A 96 9.71 -1.30 6.89
N ARG A 97 9.89 -0.42 7.88
CA ARG A 97 11.09 0.41 8.03
C ARG A 97 12.37 -0.43 8.17
N LYS A 98 12.35 -1.53 8.94
CA LYS A 98 13.52 -2.41 9.16
C LYS A 98 14.04 -3.02 7.86
N TYR A 99 13.12 -3.16 6.91
CA TYR A 99 13.40 -3.73 5.61
C TYR A 99 13.60 -2.67 4.55
N GLY A 100 13.60 -1.37 4.86
CA GLY A 100 13.78 -0.29 3.88
C GLY A 100 12.55 -0.02 3.01
N LEU A 101 11.33 -0.36 3.48
CA LEU A 101 10.09 0.05 2.82
C LEU A 101 9.51 1.26 3.54
N CYS A 102 9.35 2.36 2.81
CA CYS A 102 8.83 3.63 3.31
C CYS A 102 7.43 3.85 2.74
N LEU A 103 6.44 3.98 3.61
CA LEU A 103 5.05 4.20 3.23
C LEU A 103 4.68 5.67 3.38
N THR A 104 4.08 6.24 2.35
CA THR A 104 3.41 7.54 2.40
C THR A 104 1.93 7.31 2.11
N LEU A 105 1.10 7.61 3.10
CA LEU A 105 -0.32 7.28 3.09
C LEU A 105 -1.12 8.59 3.04
N ALA A 106 -2.00 8.73 2.05
CA ALA A 106 -2.88 9.90 1.93
C ALA A 106 -4.34 9.51 2.15
N HIS A 107 -5.06 10.36 2.88
CA HIS A 107 -6.51 10.26 3.07
C HIS A 107 -7.12 11.66 3.24
N GLN A 108 -8.43 11.78 3.03
CA GLN A 108 -9.11 13.07 3.12
C GLN A 108 -9.68 13.33 4.52
N TYR A 109 -10.21 12.30 5.17
CA TYR A 109 -10.91 12.45 6.44
C TYR A 109 -10.45 11.41 7.46
N LEU A 110 -10.11 11.89 8.67
CA LEU A 110 -9.83 11.00 9.81
C LEU A 110 -11.02 10.07 10.10
N GLY A 111 -12.25 10.53 9.84
CA GLY A 111 -13.49 9.77 9.96
C GLY A 111 -13.50 8.43 9.21
N GLN A 112 -12.76 8.32 8.11
CA GLN A 112 -12.66 7.10 7.30
C GLN A 112 -11.81 6.01 7.97
N LEU A 113 -11.01 6.37 8.98
CA LEU A 113 -10.20 5.42 9.72
C LEU A 113 -10.95 4.96 10.97
N ASP A 114 -11.01 3.65 11.18
CA ASP A 114 -11.46 3.10 12.45
C ASP A 114 -10.46 3.41 13.59
N GLU A 115 -10.90 3.25 14.84
CA GLU A 115 -10.08 3.60 16.00
C GLU A 115 -8.78 2.78 16.09
N LYS A 116 -8.82 1.49 15.72
CA LYS A 116 -7.67 0.59 15.77
C LYS A 116 -6.62 1.03 14.75
N LEU A 117 -7.04 1.35 13.54
CA LEU A 117 -6.22 1.83 12.45
C LEU A 117 -5.61 3.19 12.76
N ARG A 118 -6.39 4.13 13.32
CA ARG A 118 -5.87 5.42 13.79
C ARG A 118 -4.75 5.22 14.80
N LYS A 119 -4.97 4.42 15.85
CA LYS A 119 -3.94 4.14 16.87
C LYS A 119 -2.68 3.52 16.25
N ALA A 120 -2.85 2.59 15.32
CA ALA A 120 -1.74 1.97 14.61
C ALA A 120 -0.94 2.98 13.79
N ILE A 121 -1.61 3.88 13.05
CA ILE A 121 -0.94 4.92 12.25
C ILE A 121 -0.20 5.88 13.17
N PHE A 122 -0.90 6.53 14.11
CA PHE A 122 -0.29 7.54 14.98
C PHE A 122 0.82 6.98 15.88
N GLY A 123 0.80 5.68 16.18
CA GLY A 123 1.86 5.02 16.92
C GLY A 123 3.11 4.67 16.11
N ASN A 124 3.02 4.61 14.77
CA ASN A 124 4.12 4.13 13.91
C ASN A 124 4.59 5.13 12.85
N VAL A 125 3.82 6.19 12.54
CA VAL A 125 4.25 7.20 11.57
C VAL A 125 5.23 8.20 12.21
N GLY A 126 6.36 8.42 11.55
CA GLY A 126 7.37 9.40 11.97
C GLY A 126 7.12 10.82 11.45
N THR A 127 6.21 10.99 10.49
CA THR A 127 5.92 12.28 9.87
C THR A 127 4.44 12.36 9.52
N ILE A 128 3.82 13.50 9.83
CA ILE A 128 2.43 13.80 9.52
C ILE A 128 2.41 15.10 8.73
N PHE A 129 1.69 15.09 7.62
CA PHE A 129 1.43 16.26 6.80
C PHE A 129 -0.08 16.49 6.77
N THR A 130 -0.51 17.68 7.16
CA THR A 130 -1.93 18.05 7.21
C THR A 130 -2.16 19.23 6.28
N LEU A 131 -3.06 19.02 5.31
CA LEU A 131 -3.55 20.09 4.44
C LEU A 131 -4.96 20.44 4.89
N LEU A 132 -5.10 21.61 5.53
CA LEU A 132 -6.42 22.13 5.88
C LEU A 132 -6.95 22.95 4.69
N LEU A 133 -8.14 22.61 4.21
CA LEU A 133 -8.92 23.55 3.41
C LEU A 133 -9.52 24.56 4.39
N ALA A 134 -9.07 25.81 4.33
CA ALA A 134 -9.64 26.90 5.10
C ALA A 134 -11.02 27.24 4.52
N ASP A 135 -12.07 26.57 5.02
CA ASP A 135 -13.42 27.12 5.17
C ASP A 135 -14.28 26.17 6.01
N THR A 136 -14.17 26.27 7.33
CA THR A 136 -15.25 25.89 8.26
C THR A 136 -14.93 26.53 9.59
N GLU A 137 -15.76 27.49 9.97
CA GLU A 137 -15.76 28.11 11.30
C GLU A 137 -15.74 26.99 12.36
N PHE A 138 -14.78 27.10 13.29
CA PHE A 138 -14.65 26.23 14.46
C PHE A 138 -15.82 26.38 15.43
#